data_AF-A0A0V0R1J3-F1
#
_entry.id   AF-A0A0V0R1J3-F1
#
_cell.length_a   1.000
_cell.length_b   1.000
_cell.length_c   1.000
_cell.angle_alpha   90.00
_cell.angle_beta   90.00
_cell.angle_gamma   90.00
#
_symmetry.space_group_name_H-M   'P 1'
#
loop_
_entity.id
_entity.type
_entity.pdbx_description
1 polymer ?
#
loop_
_entity_poly.entity_id
_entity_poly.type
_entity_poly.pdbx_seq_one_letter_code
_entity_poly.pdbx_strand_id
1 'polypeptide(L)'
;MFFREIQLPKFNVYNAIQYRKTLEKQVEEKADLTESEKEQIQNQLKQFTQLEMQITKNNQKVEVPLQFESNSVLQKKNQQNSLFELKGTINHFGQYNGGHYTAFSKDIQNNQWYEYDDQEVRQVQNINQTIKNNSSNVYVAVYEGIQVQYF
;
A
#
# COMPACT_ATOMS: atom_id res chain seq x y z
N MET A 1 31.93 -17.52 -23.87
CA MET A 1 31.33 -17.26 -22.54
C MET A 1 29.87 -17.66 -22.63
N PHE A 2 29.42 -18.58 -21.77
CA PHE A 2 28.12 -19.25 -21.90
C PHE A 2 26.96 -18.29 -21.61
N PHE A 3 26.09 -18.04 -22.59
CA PHE A 3 24.78 -17.43 -22.35
C PHE A 3 23.79 -18.55 -22.04
N ARG A 4 23.42 -18.70 -20.77
CA ARG A 4 22.25 -19.49 -20.39
C ARG A 4 21.00 -18.72 -20.81
N GLU A 5 20.05 -19.42 -21.44
CA GLU A 5 18.64 -19.02 -21.40
C GLU A 5 18.28 -18.74 -19.94
N ILE A 6 17.96 -17.47 -19.64
CA ILE A 6 17.33 -17.13 -18.37
C ILE A 6 15.89 -17.61 -18.52
N GLN A 7 15.63 -18.87 -18.18
CA GLN A 7 14.30 -19.25 -17.72
C GLN A 7 13.99 -18.34 -16.55
N LEU A 8 13.06 -17.40 -16.71
CA LEU A 8 12.65 -16.50 -15.64
C LEU A 8 12.23 -17.37 -14.44
N PRO A 9 13.04 -17.44 -13.36
CA PRO A 9 12.65 -18.20 -12.18
C PRO A 9 11.38 -17.56 -11.63
N LYS A 10 10.63 -18.34 -10.83
CA LYS A 10 9.48 -17.86 -10.05
C LYS A 10 9.92 -16.68 -9.15
N PHE A 11 9.96 -15.47 -9.70
CA PHE A 11 10.44 -14.28 -9.04
C PHE A 11 9.35 -13.81 -8.08
N ASN A 12 9.68 -13.67 -6.79
CA ASN A 12 8.89 -12.79 -5.94
C ASN A 12 9.16 -11.34 -6.36
N VAL A 13 8.19 -10.45 -6.14
CA VAL A 13 8.23 -9.04 -6.59
C VAL A 13 9.49 -8.32 -6.09
N TYR A 14 9.93 -8.63 -4.87
CA TYR A 14 11.13 -8.04 -4.28
C TYR A 14 12.39 -8.31 -5.11
N ASN A 15 12.64 -9.56 -5.48
CA ASN A 15 13.82 -9.94 -6.26
C ASN A 15 13.80 -9.30 -7.66
N ALA A 16 12.62 -9.17 -8.28
CA ALA A 16 12.47 -8.50 -9.57
C ALA A 16 12.83 -7.01 -9.49
N ILE A 17 12.40 -6.32 -8.42
CA ILE A 17 12.74 -4.91 -8.17
C ILE A 17 14.25 -4.73 -7.98
N GLN A 18 14.90 -5.58 -7.19
CA GLN A 18 16.36 -5.48 -6.97
C GLN A 18 17.15 -5.70 -8.25
N TYR A 19 16.73 -6.67 -9.07
CA TYR A 19 17.37 -6.93 -10.35
C TYR A 19 17.22 -5.75 -11.32
N ARG A 20 16.01 -5.19 -11.45
CA ARG A 20 15.77 -3.98 -12.25
C ARG A 20 16.70 -2.83 -11.82
N LYS A 21 16.80 -2.54 -10.52
CA LYS A 21 17.70 -1.49 -10.00
C LYS A 21 19.16 -1.72 -10.36
N THR A 22 19.59 -2.98 -10.40
CA THR A 22 20.96 -3.34 -10.79
C THR A 22 21.21 -3.05 -12.26
N LEU A 23 20.23 -3.36 -13.13
CA LEU A 23 20.29 -3.02 -14.56
C LEU A 23 20.29 -1.51 -14.80
N GLU A 24 19.44 -0.75 -14.09
CA GLU A 24 19.39 0.71 -14.18
C GLU A 24 20.74 1.33 -13.77
N LYS A 25 21.32 0.85 -12.67
CA LYS A 25 22.65 1.27 -12.22
C LYS A 25 23.76 0.98 -13.23
N GLN A 26 23.75 -0.18 -13.89
CA GLN A 26 24.70 -0.52 -14.96
C GLN A 26 24.60 0.44 -16.15
N VAL A 27 23.40 0.92 -16.47
CA VAL A 27 23.18 1.93 -17.53
C VAL A 27 23.70 3.31 -17.11
N GLU A 28 23.53 3.69 -15.85
CA GLU A 28 23.98 4.98 -15.30
C GLU A 28 25.51 5.06 -15.18
N GLU A 29 26.16 3.99 -14.71
CA GLU A 29 27.60 4.01 -14.40
C GLU A 29 28.51 3.97 -15.65
N LYS A 30 27.96 3.73 -16.85
CA LYS A 30 28.56 3.88 -18.21
C LYS A 30 30.03 3.46 -18.43
N ALA A 31 30.64 2.65 -17.56
CA ALA A 31 32.00 2.16 -17.75
C ALA A 31 31.95 0.79 -18.43
N ASP A 32 32.37 0.73 -19.70
CA ASP A 32 32.75 -0.49 -20.44
C ASP A 32 31.67 -1.42 -21.03
N LEU A 33 30.39 -1.01 -21.08
CA LEU A 33 29.37 -1.80 -21.81
C LEU A 33 29.47 -1.64 -23.34
N THR A 34 29.50 -2.76 -24.05
CA THR A 34 29.35 -2.81 -25.51
C THR A 34 27.93 -2.38 -25.94
N GLU A 35 27.75 -1.97 -27.20
CA GLU A 35 26.42 -1.62 -27.72
C GLU A 35 25.44 -2.79 -27.66
N SER A 36 25.92 -4.03 -27.87
CA SER A 36 25.09 -5.23 -27.74
C SER A 36 24.59 -5.45 -26.30
N GLU A 37 25.44 -5.19 -25.29
CA GLU A 37 25.05 -5.31 -23.89
C GLU A 37 24.05 -4.23 -23.49
N LYS A 38 24.25 -2.99 -23.98
CA LYS A 38 23.28 -1.90 -23.77
C LYS A 38 21.93 -2.24 -24.37
N GLU A 39 21.89 -2.77 -25.59
CA GLU A 39 20.64 -3.18 -26.25
C GLU A 39 19.93 -4.31 -25.46
N GLN A 40 20.70 -5.29 -24.99
CA GLN A 40 20.15 -6.39 -24.18
C GLN A 40 19.55 -5.87 -22.87
N ILE A 41 20.25 -4.97 -22.16
CA ILE A 41 19.75 -4.37 -20.91
C ILE A 41 18.49 -3.53 -21.18
N GLN A 42 18.46 -2.73 -22.25
CA GLN A 42 17.27 -1.95 -22.62
C GLN A 42 16.06 -2.85 -22.93
N ASN A 43 16.27 -3.97 -23.63
CA ASN A 43 15.21 -4.93 -23.90
C ASN A 43 14.68 -5.59 -22.62
N GLN A 44 15.55 -5.92 -21.66
CA GLN A 44 15.13 -6.42 -20.35
C GLN A 44 14.34 -5.38 -19.55
N LEU A 45 14.78 -4.12 -19.52
CA LEU A 45 14.04 -3.03 -18.86
C LEU A 45 12.66 -2.79 -19.49
N LYS A 46 12.54 -2.90 -20.82
CA LYS A 46 11.24 -2.86 -21.52
C LYS A 46 10.32 -4.02 -21.08
N GLN A 47 10.86 -5.23 -20.92
CA GLN A 47 10.07 -6.38 -20.43
C GLN A 47 9.59 -6.15 -18.98
N PHE A 48 10.43 -5.60 -18.10
CA PHE A 48 9.99 -5.22 -16.75
C PHE A 48 8.85 -4.19 -16.79
N THR A 49 8.99 -3.17 -17.62
CA THR A 49 7.94 -2.16 -17.81
C THR A 49 6.64 -2.79 -18.33
N GLN A 50 6.71 -3.75 -19.26
CA GLN A 50 5.54 -4.47 -19.77
C GLN A 50 4.86 -5.33 -18.71
N LEU A 51 5.63 -6.00 -17.85
CA LEU A 51 5.10 -6.77 -16.73
C LEU A 51 4.45 -5.86 -15.68
N GLU A 52 5.08 -4.72 -15.38
CA GLU A 52 4.50 -3.72 -14.48
C GLU A 52 3.13 -3.27 -15.00
N MET A 53 2.99 -2.96 -16.30
CA MET A 53 1.69 -2.57 -16.88
C MET A 53 0.55 -3.58 -16.65
N GLN A 54 0.85 -4.84 -16.31
CA GLN A 54 -0.14 -5.87 -15.98
C GLN A 54 -0.53 -5.88 -14.48
N ILE A 55 0.22 -5.20 -13.62
CA ILE A 55 -0.12 -5.06 -12.21
C ILE A 55 -1.38 -4.20 -12.13
N THR A 56 -2.35 -4.67 -11.35
CA THR A 56 -3.61 -3.97 -11.13
C THR A 56 -3.85 -3.83 -9.65
N LYS A 57 -4.48 -2.72 -9.25
CA LYS A 57 -4.93 -2.54 -7.87
C LYS A 57 -6.07 -3.52 -7.59
N ASN A 58 -6.02 -4.23 -6.46
CA ASN A 58 -7.18 -4.95 -5.97
C ASN A 58 -8.21 -3.95 -5.45
N ASN A 59 -9.29 -3.75 -6.22
CA ASN A 59 -10.38 -2.83 -5.89
C ASN A 59 -11.55 -3.53 -5.16
N GLN A 60 -11.32 -4.68 -4.55
CA GLN A 60 -12.31 -5.31 -3.69
C GLN A 60 -12.64 -4.40 -2.50
N LYS A 61 -13.94 -4.27 -2.22
CA LYS A 61 -14.39 -3.57 -1.02
C LYS A 61 -14.00 -4.36 0.22
N VAL A 62 -13.38 -3.69 1.17
CA VAL A 62 -13.09 -4.24 2.49
C VAL A 62 -14.06 -3.66 3.52
N GLU A 63 -14.30 -4.40 4.60
CA GLU A 63 -15.03 -3.87 5.75
C GLU A 63 -14.06 -3.10 6.65
N VAL A 64 -14.42 -1.87 7.00
CA VAL A 64 -13.61 -1.01 7.87
C VAL A 64 -14.55 -0.48 8.97
N PRO A 65 -14.78 -1.26 10.02
CA PRO A 65 -15.70 -0.88 11.08
C PRO A 65 -15.13 0.29 11.89
N LEU A 66 -15.98 1.19 12.38
CA LEU A 66 -15.50 2.28 13.24
C LEU A 66 -14.96 1.76 14.58
N GLN A 67 -15.50 0.64 15.06
CA GLN A 67 -15.04 -0.04 16.26
C GLN A 67 -15.21 -1.54 16.11
N PHE A 68 -14.29 -2.32 16.69
CA PHE A 68 -14.43 -3.77 16.78
C PHE A 68 -13.72 -4.32 18.01
N GLU A 69 -14.20 -5.46 18.51
CA GLU A 69 -13.51 -6.23 19.54
C GLU A 69 -12.57 -7.22 18.89
N SER A 70 -11.30 -7.22 19.29
CA SER A 70 -10.35 -8.19 18.78
C SER A 70 -10.50 -9.53 19.52
N ASN A 71 -10.80 -10.59 18.77
CA ASN A 71 -10.92 -11.95 19.30
C ASN A 71 -9.61 -12.75 19.25
N SER A 72 -8.46 -12.07 19.16
CA SER A 72 -7.18 -12.75 18.96
C SER A 72 -6.84 -13.69 20.13
N VAL A 73 -6.30 -14.87 19.79
CA VAL A 73 -5.89 -15.89 20.77
C VAL A 73 -4.85 -15.34 21.76
N LEU A 74 -4.04 -14.38 21.34
CA LEU A 74 -3.04 -13.70 22.16
C LEU A 74 -3.69 -12.79 23.23
N GLN A 75 -4.82 -12.14 22.94
CA GLN A 75 -5.53 -11.29 23.91
C GLN A 75 -6.31 -12.08 24.95
N LYS A 76 -6.87 -13.25 24.58
CA LYS A 76 -7.54 -14.15 25.55
C LYS A 76 -6.63 -14.57 26.70
N LYS A 77 -5.32 -14.68 26.46
CA LYS A 77 -4.33 -15.01 27.50
C LYS A 77 -4.07 -13.87 28.49
N ASN A 78 -4.22 -12.62 28.06
CA ASN A 78 -3.91 -11.44 28.87
C ASN A 78 -5.16 -10.80 29.51
N GLN A 79 -6.36 -11.35 29.29
CA GLN A 79 -7.64 -10.83 29.81
C GLN A 79 -7.89 -9.34 29.53
N GLN A 80 -7.23 -8.79 28.51
CA GLN A 80 -7.46 -7.44 28.06
C GLN A 80 -8.47 -7.51 26.91
N ASN A 81 -9.74 -7.27 27.22
CA ASN A 81 -10.72 -6.92 26.19
C ASN A 81 -10.21 -5.65 25.50
N SER A 82 -9.69 -5.82 24.28
CA SER A 82 -9.14 -4.73 23.50
C SER A 82 -10.20 -4.32 22.48
N LEU A 83 -11.05 -3.39 22.89
CA LEU A 83 -11.91 -2.66 21.96
C LEU A 83 -10.99 -1.77 21.13
N PHE A 84 -11.10 -1.83 19.80
CA PHE A 84 -10.36 -0.95 18.92
C PHE A 84 -11.28 0.08 18.32
N GLU A 85 -10.83 1.33 18.24
CA GLU A 85 -11.51 2.42 17.55
C GLU A 85 -10.67 2.91 16.37
N LEU A 86 -11.32 3.08 15.23
CA LEU A 86 -10.73 3.66 14.04
C LEU A 86 -10.38 5.13 14.28
N LYS A 87 -9.12 5.50 14.03
CA LYS A 87 -8.63 6.88 14.14
C LYS A 87 -8.39 7.53 12.79
N GLY A 88 -8.20 6.73 11.75
CA GLY A 88 -8.03 7.25 10.41
C GLY A 88 -7.87 6.16 9.36
N THR A 89 -7.99 6.58 8.11
CA THR A 89 -7.66 5.78 6.94
C THR A 89 -6.74 6.57 6.02
N ILE A 90 -5.83 5.85 5.35
CA ILE A 90 -5.12 6.36 4.18
C ILE A 90 -5.77 5.70 2.98
N ASN A 91 -6.28 6.52 2.07
CA ASN A 91 -6.97 6.10 0.87
C ASN A 91 -6.03 6.24 -0.33
N HIS A 92 -6.11 5.32 -1.29
CA HIS A 92 -5.38 5.39 -2.54
C HIS A 92 -6.35 5.26 -3.72
N PHE A 93 -6.40 6.29 -4.55
CA PHE A 93 -7.17 6.32 -5.79
C PHE A 93 -6.24 6.09 -6.98
N GLY A 94 -6.65 5.31 -7.97
CA GLY A 94 -5.82 5.01 -9.15
C GLY A 94 -5.19 3.61 -9.11
N GLN A 95 -4.06 3.47 -9.80
CA GLN A 95 -3.39 2.19 -10.06
C GLN A 95 -2.03 2.12 -9.36
N TYR A 96 -1.39 0.97 -9.40
CA TYR A 96 -0.12 0.74 -8.69
C TYR A 96 1.02 1.67 -9.14
N ASN A 97 1.03 2.14 -10.39
CA ASN A 97 2.07 3.00 -10.97
C ASN A 97 1.73 4.50 -10.95
N GLY A 98 0.62 4.87 -10.33
CA GLY A 98 0.15 6.24 -10.34
C GLY A 98 -1.23 6.35 -9.72
N GLY A 99 -1.36 7.29 -8.80
CA GLY A 99 -2.57 7.50 -8.07
C GLY A 99 -2.51 8.74 -7.20
N HIS A 100 -3.54 8.89 -6.39
CA HIS A 100 -3.70 9.99 -5.46
C HIS A 100 -3.99 9.46 -4.06
N TYR A 101 -3.33 10.04 -3.06
CA TYR A 101 -3.50 9.65 -1.68
C TYR A 101 -4.26 10.73 -0.93
N THR A 102 -5.31 10.33 -0.21
CA THR A 102 -6.03 11.20 0.73
C THR A 102 -6.12 10.49 2.08
N ALA A 103 -6.48 11.23 3.13
CA ALA A 103 -6.68 10.64 4.45
C ALA A 103 -7.99 11.06 5.09
N PHE A 104 -8.67 10.14 5.76
CA PHE A 104 -9.66 10.48 6.77
C PHE A 104 -9.01 10.38 8.14
N SER A 105 -9.24 11.36 9.02
CA SER A 105 -8.78 11.27 10.40
C SER A 105 -9.78 11.91 11.37
N LYS A 106 -9.90 11.31 12.55
CA LYS A 106 -10.68 11.84 13.68
C LYS A 106 -9.80 12.82 14.46
N ASP A 107 -10.22 14.07 14.52
CA ASP A 107 -9.58 15.07 15.36
C ASP A 107 -9.81 14.76 16.85
N ILE A 108 -8.74 14.82 17.63
CA ILE A 108 -8.76 14.43 19.05
C ILE A 108 -9.42 15.51 19.92
N GLN A 109 -9.36 16.78 19.50
CA GLN A 109 -9.85 17.90 20.31
C GLN A 109 -11.38 18.02 20.25
N ASN A 110 -11.96 17.82 19.07
CA ASN A 110 -13.40 18.01 18.85
C ASN A 110 -14.17 16.71 18.48
N ASN A 111 -13.46 15.57 18.37
CA ASN A 111 -14.02 14.26 17.99
C ASN A 111 -14.74 14.25 16.63
N GLN A 112 -14.47 15.22 15.75
CA GLN A 112 -15.02 15.28 14.40
C GLN A 112 -14.08 14.62 13.39
N TRP A 113 -14.64 14.16 12.28
CA TRP A 113 -13.88 13.57 11.20
C TRP A 113 -13.58 14.59 10.11
N TYR A 114 -12.39 14.48 9.53
CA TYR A 114 -11.93 15.33 8.45
C TYR A 114 -11.32 14.50 7.33
N GLU A 115 -11.53 14.95 6.10
CA GLU A 115 -10.81 14.55 4.91
C GLU A 115 -9.65 15.51 4.68
N TYR A 116 -8.48 14.96 4.41
CA TYR A 116 -7.27 15.68 4.03
C TYR A 116 -6.90 15.27 2.62
N ASP A 117 -6.98 16.22 1.70
CA ASP A 117 -6.69 16.07 0.28
C ASP A 117 -5.73 17.20 -0.15
N ASP A 118 -4.43 16.91 -0.08
CA ASP A 118 -3.34 17.88 -0.24
C ASP A 118 -3.52 19.13 0.64
N GLN A 119 -3.76 20.30 0.03
CA GLN A 119 -4.00 21.56 0.73
C GLN A 119 -5.43 21.73 1.24
N GLU A 120 -6.35 20.84 0.85
CA GLU A 120 -7.76 20.93 1.20
C GLU A 120 -8.11 20.08 2.43
N VAL A 121 -8.83 20.69 3.36
CA VAL A 121 -9.35 20.03 4.55
C VAL A 121 -10.85 20.23 4.61
N ARG A 122 -11.60 19.14 4.71
CA ARG A 122 -13.07 19.16 4.70
C ARG A 122 -13.61 18.33 5.86
N GLN A 123 -14.56 18.88 6.61
CA GLN A 123 -15.23 18.11 7.67
C GLN A 123 -16.15 17.04 7.06
N VAL A 124 -16.10 15.84 7.61
CA VAL A 124 -16.91 14.69 7.20
C VAL A 124 -18.01 14.44 8.24
N GLN A 125 -19.26 14.68 7.85
CA GLN A 125 -20.40 14.56 8.77
C GLN A 125 -20.82 13.10 9.03
N ASN A 126 -20.76 12.24 8.01
CA ASN A 126 -21.18 10.83 8.13
C ASN A 126 -20.04 9.87 7.79
N ILE A 127 -19.10 9.73 8.73
CA ILE A 127 -17.90 8.92 8.50
C ILE A 127 -18.21 7.45 8.16
N ASN A 128 -19.23 6.85 8.79
CA ASN A 128 -19.59 5.45 8.54
C ASN A 128 -19.96 5.23 7.07
N GLN A 129 -20.85 6.06 6.54
CA GLN A 129 -21.24 6.00 5.14
C GLN A 129 -20.08 6.38 4.20
N THR A 130 -19.30 7.41 4.54
CA THR A 130 -18.15 7.84 3.74
C THR A 130 -17.10 6.75 3.58
N ILE A 131 -16.72 6.08 4.67
CA ILE A 131 -15.77 4.96 4.63
C ILE A 131 -16.35 3.79 3.85
N LYS A 132 -17.61 3.42 4.10
CA LYS A 132 -18.27 2.32 3.37
C LYS A 132 -18.31 2.56 1.86
N ASN A 133 -18.54 3.81 1.45
CA ASN A 133 -18.54 4.19 0.03
C ASN A 133 -17.13 4.16 -0.57
N ASN A 134 -16.10 4.51 0.21
CA ASN A 134 -14.71 4.55 -0.20
C ASN A 134 -13.91 3.27 0.11
N SER A 135 -14.56 2.19 0.55
CA SER A 135 -13.84 1.09 1.20
C SER A 135 -12.89 0.32 0.27
N SER A 136 -13.13 0.30 -1.04
CA SER A 136 -12.19 -0.23 -2.03
C SER A 136 -10.93 0.62 -2.24
N ASN A 137 -10.92 1.84 -1.71
CA ASN A 137 -9.79 2.76 -1.76
C ASN A 137 -9.02 2.83 -0.45
N VAL A 138 -9.55 2.28 0.64
CA VAL A 138 -8.82 2.22 1.91
C VAL A 138 -7.59 1.32 1.72
N TYR A 139 -6.41 1.92 1.79
CA TYR A 139 -5.13 1.24 1.67
C TYR A 139 -4.56 0.90 3.05
N VAL A 140 -4.72 1.80 4.01
CA VAL A 140 -4.33 1.59 5.42
C VAL A 140 -5.48 2.07 6.30
N ALA A 141 -5.81 1.27 7.32
CA ALA A 141 -6.72 1.68 8.40
C ALA A 141 -5.94 1.68 9.72
N VAL A 142 -6.04 2.77 10.47
CA VAL A 142 -5.34 2.97 11.73
C VAL A 142 -6.33 2.88 12.88
N TYR A 143 -6.07 1.95 13.80
CA TYR A 143 -6.89 1.73 14.98
C TYR A 143 -6.08 1.96 16.25
N GLU A 144 -6.76 2.46 17.27
CA GLU A 144 -6.23 2.58 18.64
C GLU A 144 -6.98 1.62 19.55
N GLY A 145 -6.25 0.90 20.41
CA GLY A 145 -6.85 0.10 21.47
C GLY A 145 -7.34 0.97 22.61
N ILE A 146 -8.61 0.82 22.97
CA ILE A 146 -9.24 1.49 24.09
C ILE A 146 -9.22 0.54 25.29
N GLN A 147 -8.64 0.98 26.39
CA GLN A 147 -8.67 0.23 27.64
C GLN A 147 -10.03 0.43 28.31
N VAL A 148 -10.81 -0.64 28.42
CA VAL A 148 -12.07 -0.63 29.18
C VAL A 148 -11.73 -0.88 30.64
N GLN A 149 -11.81 0.15 31.49
CA GLN A 149 -11.80 -0.04 32.94
C GLN A 149 -13.18 -0.51 33.38
N TYR A 150 -13.27 -1.75 33.88
CA TYR A 150 -14.43 -2.20 34.62
C TYR A 150 -14.35 -1.65 36.05
N PHE A 151 -15.40 -0.96 36.50
CA PHE A 151 -15.61 -0.56 37.89
C PHE A 151 -16.13 -1.72 38.73
#